data_AF-A0A945MEK0-F1
#
_entry.id   AF-A0A945MEK0-F1
#
_cell.length_a   1.000
_cell.length_b   1.000
_cell.length_c   1.000
_cell.angle_alpha   90.00
_cell.angle_beta   90.00
_cell.angle_gamma   90.00
#
_symmetry.space_group_name_H-M   'P 1'
#
loop_
_entity.id
_entity.type
_entity.pdbx_description
1 polymer ?
#
loop_
_entity_poly.entity_id
_entity_poly.type
_entity_poly.pdbx_seq_one_letter_code
_entity_poly.pdbx_strand_id
1 'polypeptide(L)'
;GFAVTADSESTQYKDRLKSGIINPNYPIYTYSPGSKEIDGVTSATSRYFANKGLLYTYRAGKRVDPTHLHIKDWLDSIRDGSMPKCNIDVAFHEAVTCAMATESYFTGRRVEWDPVNRKLI
;
A
#
# COMPACT_ATOMS: atom_id res chain seq x y z
N GLY A 1 6.52 9.43 -13.69
CA GLY A 1 5.27 9.06 -14.38
C GLY A 1 4.60 10.31 -14.89
N PHE A 2 3.67 10.19 -15.83
CA PHE A 2 2.80 11.30 -16.21
C PHE A 2 1.35 10.90 -15.95
N ALA A 3 0.54 11.87 -15.53
CA ALA A 3 -0.87 11.67 -15.25
C ALA A 3 -1.66 12.67 -16.11
N VAL A 4 -2.74 12.18 -16.73
CA VAL A 4 -3.66 12.99 -17.54
C VAL A 4 -4.95 13.12 -16.75
N THR A 5 -5.28 14.33 -16.34
CA THR A 5 -6.53 14.66 -15.64
C THR A 5 -7.50 15.35 -16.59
N ALA A 6 -8.79 15.19 -16.32
CA ALA A 6 -9.81 15.99 -16.99
C ALA A 6 -9.74 17.42 -16.45
N ASP A 7 -9.67 18.41 -17.33
CA ASP A 7 -9.94 19.79 -16.96
C ASP A 7 -11.40 19.91 -16.52
N SER A 8 -11.66 20.56 -15.38
CA SER A 8 -13.03 20.79 -14.88
C SER A 8 -13.86 21.63 -15.84
N GLU A 9 -13.23 22.51 -16.62
CA GLU A 9 -13.87 23.37 -17.62
C GLU A 9 -13.88 22.73 -19.02
N SER A 10 -13.58 21.42 -19.13
CA SER A 10 -13.52 20.74 -20.42
C SER A 10 -14.88 20.71 -21.14
N THR A 11 -14.92 21.28 -22.34
CA THR A 11 -16.09 21.20 -23.23
C THR A 11 -16.28 19.80 -23.82
N GLN A 12 -15.19 19.06 -24.03
CA GLN A 12 -15.20 17.70 -24.56
C GLN A 12 -15.76 16.67 -23.56
N TYR A 13 -15.45 16.83 -22.26
CA TYR A 13 -15.85 15.88 -21.22
C TYR A 13 -17.03 16.35 -20.35
N LYS A 14 -17.66 17.47 -20.71
CA LYS A 14 -18.69 18.17 -19.93
C LYS A 14 -19.79 17.24 -19.40
N ASP A 15 -20.39 16.41 -20.24
CA ASP A 15 -21.50 15.52 -19.84
C ASP A 15 -21.02 14.38 -18.94
N ARG A 16 -19.81 13.88 -19.16
CA ARG A 16 -19.18 12.83 -18.35
C ARG A 16 -18.74 13.35 -16.98
N LEU A 17 -18.33 14.62 -16.90
CA LEU A 17 -18.04 15.31 -15.63
C LEU A 17 -19.32 15.53 -14.82
N LYS A 18 -20.39 16.03 -15.47
CA LYS A 18 -21.69 16.26 -14.82
C LYS A 18 -22.35 14.97 -14.31
N SER A 19 -22.23 13.89 -15.07
CA SER A 19 -22.76 12.57 -14.68
C SER A 19 -21.89 11.84 -13.65
N GLY A 20 -20.71 12.37 -13.30
CA GLY A 20 -19.79 11.76 -12.35
C GLY A 20 -19.02 10.55 -12.90
N ILE A 21 -19.18 10.22 -14.19
CA ILE A 21 -18.41 9.17 -14.89
C ILE A 21 -16.93 9.54 -14.92
N ILE A 22 -16.61 10.82 -15.09
CA ILE A 22 -15.26 11.37 -14.97
C ILE A 22 -15.23 12.26 -13.73
N ASN A 23 -14.29 11.99 -12.83
CA ASN A 23 -14.05 12.81 -11.66
C ASN A 23 -12.71 13.54 -11.83
N PRO A 24 -12.70 14.88 -11.91
CA PRO A 24 -11.49 15.66 -12.21
C PRO A 24 -10.43 15.59 -11.12
N ASN A 25 -10.80 15.18 -9.89
CA ASN A 25 -9.84 14.93 -8.81
C ASN A 25 -8.99 13.67 -9.06
N TYR A 26 -9.35 12.83 -10.03
CA TYR A 26 -8.64 11.62 -10.38
C TYR A 26 -8.19 11.66 -11.86
N PRO A 27 -6.92 11.34 -12.17
CA PRO A 27 -6.46 11.17 -13.55
C PRO A 27 -7.27 10.13 -14.31
N ILE A 28 -7.60 10.48 -15.55
CA ILE A 28 -8.20 9.59 -16.56
C ILE A 28 -7.18 8.52 -16.97
N TYR A 29 -5.90 8.88 -17.02
CA TYR A 29 -4.83 8.00 -17.43
C TYR A 29 -3.58 8.29 -16.61
N THR A 30 -2.91 7.23 -16.15
CA THR A 30 -1.63 7.36 -15.44
C THR A 30 -0.61 6.44 -16.09
N TYR A 31 0.49 7.01 -16.56
CA TYR A 31 1.63 6.27 -17.05
C TYR A 31 2.75 6.25 -16.02
N SER A 32 3.17 5.06 -15.63
CA SER A 32 4.30 4.83 -14.75
C SER A 32 5.44 4.16 -15.53
N PRO A 33 6.54 4.88 -15.83
CA PRO A 33 7.69 4.32 -16.52
C PRO A 33 8.15 3.02 -15.84
N GLY A 34 8.22 1.93 -16.61
CA GLY A 34 8.60 0.60 -16.13
C GLY A 34 7.42 -0.35 -15.85
N SER A 35 6.16 0.07 -15.97
CA SER A 35 5.03 -0.86 -16.01
C SER A 35 4.90 -1.47 -17.42
N LYS A 36 4.98 -2.80 -17.53
CA LYS A 36 4.71 -3.53 -18.79
C LYS A 36 3.21 -3.67 -19.09
N GLU A 37 2.36 -3.31 -18.14
CA GLU A 37 0.91 -3.37 -18.25
C GLU A 37 0.38 -1.98 -18.64
N ILE A 38 -0.51 -1.95 -19.65
CA ILE A 38 -1.34 -0.80 -19.96
C ILE A 38 -2.43 -0.81 -18.88
N ASP A 39 -2.37 0.15 -17.96
CA ASP A 39 -3.22 0.19 -16.78
C ASP A 39 -4.66 0.61 -17.12
N GLY A 40 -5.38 -0.27 -17.81
CA GLY A 40 -6.82 -0.14 -18.10
C GLY A 40 -7.71 -0.55 -16.94
N VAL A 41 -7.14 -0.95 -15.81
CA VAL A 41 -7.84 -1.39 -14.60
C VAL A 41 -7.07 -0.95 -13.35
N THR A 42 -6.75 0.34 -13.23
CA THR A 42 -6.38 0.88 -11.91
C THR A 42 -7.66 0.98 -11.08
N SER A 43 -8.11 -0.13 -10.52
CA SER A 43 -9.13 -0.07 -9.47
C SER A 43 -8.66 0.92 -8.39
N ALA A 44 -9.57 1.64 -7.76
CA ALA A 44 -9.24 2.57 -6.66
C ALA A 44 -8.33 1.90 -5.61
N THR A 45 -8.50 0.59 -5.42
CA THR A 45 -7.67 -0.31 -4.65
C THR A 45 -6.21 -0.30 -5.13
N SER A 46 -5.91 -0.62 -6.39
CA SER A 46 -4.53 -0.66 -6.89
C SER A 46 -3.79 0.66 -6.68
N ARG A 47 -4.47 1.79 -6.86
CA ARG A 47 -3.86 3.12 -6.60
C ARG A 47 -3.66 3.38 -5.11
N TYR A 48 -4.64 3.02 -4.27
CA TYR A 48 -4.53 3.14 -2.82
C TYR A 48 -3.34 2.34 -2.28
N PHE A 49 -3.20 1.07 -2.69
CA PHE A 49 -2.10 0.21 -2.29
C PHE A 49 -0.75 0.68 -2.87
N ALA A 50 -0.70 1.13 -4.13
CA ALA A 50 0.51 1.72 -4.73
C ALA A 50 0.98 2.96 -3.97
N ASN A 51 0.08 3.90 -3.66
CA ASN A 51 0.41 5.13 -2.92
C ASN A 51 0.94 4.84 -1.50
N LYS A 52 0.55 3.72 -0.92
CA LYS A 52 1.04 3.25 0.39
C LYS A 52 2.31 2.40 0.28
N GLY A 53 2.87 2.23 -0.92
CA GLY A 53 4.07 1.41 -1.16
C GLY A 53 3.84 -0.10 -1.07
N LEU A 54 2.59 -0.55 -1.13
CA LEU A 54 2.19 -1.94 -0.86
C LEU A 54 2.13 -2.82 -2.11
N LEU A 55 2.29 -2.27 -3.30
CA LEU A 55 2.30 -3.06 -4.55
C LEU A 55 3.70 -3.30 -5.11
N TYR A 56 4.58 -2.31 -5.01
CA TYR A 56 5.93 -2.38 -5.53
C TYR A 56 6.84 -1.36 -4.84
N THR A 57 8.13 -1.65 -4.84
CA THR A 57 9.16 -0.71 -4.41
C THR A 57 10.15 -0.46 -5.54
N TYR A 58 10.99 0.57 -5.40
CA TYR A 58 12.06 0.87 -6.35
C TYR A 58 13.42 0.59 -5.71
N ARG A 59 14.26 -0.20 -6.39
CA ARG A 59 15.66 -0.41 -6.01
C ARG A 59 16.54 -0.11 -7.22
N ALA A 60 17.47 0.84 -7.05
CA ALA A 60 18.31 1.34 -8.14
C ALA A 60 17.51 1.76 -9.39
N GLY A 61 16.37 2.44 -9.19
CA GLY A 61 15.49 2.91 -10.26
C GLY A 61 14.63 1.84 -10.93
N LYS A 62 14.73 0.56 -10.52
CA LYS A 62 13.93 -0.53 -11.07
C LYS A 62 12.79 -0.91 -10.12
N ARG A 63 11.60 -1.15 -10.68
CA ARG A 63 10.45 -1.68 -9.94
C ARG A 63 10.74 -3.10 -9.48
N VAL A 64 10.50 -3.39 -8.21
CA VAL A 64 10.69 -4.72 -7.61
C VAL A 64 9.47 -5.08 -6.76
N ASP A 65 9.08 -6.35 -6.83
CA ASP A 65 8.07 -6.95 -5.97
C ASP A 65 8.61 -7.06 -4.52
N PRO A 66 7.94 -6.46 -3.52
CA PRO A 66 8.33 -6.57 -2.12
C PRO A 66 8.32 -8.00 -1.59
N THR A 67 7.45 -8.87 -2.12
CA THR A 67 7.38 -10.30 -1.77
C THR A 67 8.69 -10.99 -2.13
N HIS A 68 9.20 -10.72 -3.35
CA HIS A 68 10.51 -11.22 -3.77
C HIS A 68 11.63 -10.74 -2.84
N LEU A 69 11.61 -9.47 -2.42
CA LEU A 69 12.61 -8.92 -1.51
C LEU A 69 12.54 -9.55 -0.11
N HIS A 70 11.33 -9.80 0.40
CA HIS A 70 11.12 -10.42 1.70
C HIS A 70 11.64 -11.86 1.74
N ILE A 71 11.33 -12.67 0.72
CA ILE A 71 11.83 -14.05 0.62
C ILE A 71 13.35 -14.07 0.42
N LYS A 72 13.90 -13.14 -0.38
CA LYS A 72 15.34 -13.00 -0.54
C LYS A 72 16.03 -12.74 0.79
N ASP A 73 15.55 -11.77 1.56
CA ASP A 73 16.10 -11.40 2.87
C ASP A 73 16.12 -12.59 3.83
N TRP A 74 15.04 -13.36 3.87
CA TRP A 74 14.96 -14.58 4.69
C TRP A 74 15.97 -15.65 4.26
N LEU A 75 16.09 -15.93 2.95
CA LEU A 75 17.06 -16.90 2.44
C LEU A 75 18.51 -16.46 2.64
N ASP A 76 18.80 -15.17 2.50
CA ASP A 76 20.13 -14.61 2.72
C ASP A 76 20.50 -14.71 4.22
N SER A 77 19.55 -14.40 5.12
CA SER A 77 19.69 -14.58 6.58
C SER A 77 20.02 -16.01 6.98
N ILE A 78 19.42 -17.01 6.31
CA ILE A 78 19.75 -18.43 6.53
C ILE A 78 21.19 -18.75 6.11
N ARG A 79 21.68 -18.14 5.02
CA ARG A 79 23.01 -18.43 4.46
C ARG A 79 24.13 -17.78 5.24
N ASP A 80 23.95 -16.53 5.67
CA ASP A 80 24.98 -15.75 6.35
C ASP A 80 24.83 -15.74 7.88
N GLY A 81 23.73 -16.30 8.40
CA GLY A 81 23.43 -16.32 9.84
C GLY A 81 23.00 -14.96 10.39
N SER A 82 22.67 -13.99 9.53
CA SER A 82 22.16 -12.68 9.95
C SER A 82 20.70 -12.75 10.40
N MET A 83 20.24 -11.69 11.07
CA MET A 83 18.86 -11.57 11.52
C MET A 83 17.99 -11.06 10.37
N PRO A 84 16.87 -11.74 10.05
CA PRO A 84 15.95 -11.28 9.01
C PRO A 84 15.34 -9.94 9.41
N LYS A 85 15.01 -9.11 8.42
CA LYS A 85 14.39 -7.80 8.65
C LYS A 85 13.04 -7.92 9.32
N CYS A 86 12.26 -8.94 8.96
CA CYS A 86 11.03 -9.31 9.65
C CYS A 86 11.32 -10.42 10.66
N ASN A 87 11.91 -10.04 11.79
CA ASN A 87 12.24 -10.95 12.87
C ASN A 87 11.04 -11.17 13.81
N ILE A 88 11.25 -11.94 14.87
CA ILE A 88 10.20 -12.29 15.84
C ILE A 88 9.62 -11.06 16.57
N ASP A 89 10.41 -10.02 16.81
CA ASP A 89 9.94 -8.81 17.48
C ASP A 89 8.99 -8.03 16.58
N VAL A 90 9.31 -7.92 15.29
CA VAL A 90 8.42 -7.32 14.28
C VAL A 90 7.11 -8.10 14.20
N ALA A 91 7.18 -9.44 14.09
CA ALA A 91 6.00 -10.29 14.04
C ALA A 91 5.13 -10.13 15.31
N PHE A 92 5.76 -9.98 16.48
CA PHE A 92 5.06 -9.74 17.73
C PHE A 92 4.32 -8.40 17.73
N HIS A 93 4.99 -7.32 17.32
CA HIS A 93 4.36 -5.99 17.22
C HIS A 93 3.18 -5.98 16.25
N GLU A 94 3.32 -6.66 15.10
CA GLU A 94 2.25 -6.79 14.12
C GLU A 94 1.05 -7.55 14.70
N ALA A 95 1.28 -8.72 15.32
CA ALA A 95 0.23 -9.53 15.93
C ALA A 95 -0.51 -8.79 17.05
N VAL A 96 0.22 -8.10 17.93
CA VAL A 96 -0.38 -7.27 18.99
C VAL A 96 -1.22 -6.14 18.39
N THR A 97 -0.71 -5.45 17.36
CA THR A 97 -1.45 -4.37 16.70
C THR A 97 -2.74 -4.86 16.06
N CYS A 98 -2.71 -6.03 15.42
CA CYS A 98 -3.91 -6.67 14.87
C CYS A 98 -4.93 -6.99 15.98
N ALA A 99 -4.48 -7.58 17.10
CA ALA A 99 -5.33 -7.87 18.25
C ALA A 99 -5.93 -6.59 18.88
N MET A 100 -5.13 -5.52 19.01
CA MET A 100 -5.58 -4.20 19.47
C MET A 100 -6.69 -3.65 18.57
N ALA A 101 -6.51 -3.74 17.24
CA ALA A 101 -7.49 -3.24 16.28
C ALA A 101 -8.81 -4.02 16.37
N THR A 102 -8.74 -5.34 16.50
CA THR A 102 -9.91 -6.20 16.70
C THR A 102 -10.65 -5.86 17.99
N GLU A 103 -9.93 -5.77 19.12
CA GLU A 103 -10.52 -5.44 20.42
C GLU A 103 -11.15 -4.04 20.41
N SER A 104 -10.45 -3.06 19.84
CA SER A 104 -10.93 -1.68 19.73
C SER A 104 -12.22 -1.61 18.90
N TYR A 105 -12.31 -2.38 17.82
CA TYR A 105 -13.50 -2.47 17.00
C TYR A 105 -14.71 -3.02 17.77
N PHE A 106 -14.52 -4.11 18.54
CA PHE A 106 -15.61 -4.74 19.28
C PHE A 106 -16.09 -3.92 20.48
N THR A 107 -15.16 -3.25 21.17
CA THR A 107 -15.44 -2.52 22.40
C THR A 107 -15.80 -1.05 22.16
N GLY A 108 -15.54 -0.52 20.96
CA GLY A 108 -15.78 0.88 20.62
C GLY A 108 -14.89 1.88 21.37
N ARG A 109 -13.81 1.41 22.00
CA ARG A 109 -12.86 2.23 22.77
C ARG A 109 -11.47 2.17 22.16
N ARG A 110 -10.66 3.16 22.49
CA ARG A 110 -9.22 3.11 22.24
C ARG A 110 -8.60 2.02 23.12
N VAL A 111 -7.80 1.16 22.50
CA VAL A 111 -7.00 0.13 23.17
C VAL A 111 -5.54 0.55 23.10
N GLU A 112 -4.82 0.42 24.21
CA GLU A 112 -3.38 0.68 24.30
C GLU A 112 -2.62 -0.61 24.68
N TRP A 113 -1.31 -0.61 24.46
CA TRP A 113 -0.44 -1.72 24.84
C TRP A 113 0.31 -1.38 26.12
N ASP A 114 0.23 -2.25 27.12
CA ASP A 114 1.07 -2.20 28.31
C ASP A 114 2.34 -3.04 28.06
N PRO A 115 3.51 -2.40 27.82
CA PRO A 115 4.74 -3.12 27.48
C PRO A 115 5.36 -3.84 28.69
N VAL A 116 5.03 -3.44 29.92
CA VAL A 116 5.57 -4.03 31.15
C VAL A 116 4.87 -5.34 31.44
N ASN A 117 3.53 -5.32 31.43
CA ASN A 117 2.72 -6.50 31.73
C ASN A 117 2.33 -7.32 30.49
N ARG A 118 2.70 -6.84 29.29
CA ARG A 118 2.42 -7.46 27.99
C ARG A 118 0.94 -7.78 27.79
N LYS A 119 0.08 -6.76 27.89
CA LYS A 119 -1.36 -6.89 27.74
C LYS A 119 -2.00 -5.71 27.02
N LEU A 120 -3.14 -5.98 26.39
CA LEU A 120 -4.04 -4.95 25.87
C LEU A 120 -4.74 -4.27 27.05
N ILE A 121 -4.75 -2.93 27.07
CA ILE A 121 -5.44 -2.13 28.09
C ILE A 121 -6.46 -1.20 27.48
#